data_AF-A0A4R8MIN2-F1
#
_entry.id   AF-A0A4R8MIN2-F1
#
_cell.length_a   1.000
_cell.length_b   1.000
_cell.length_c   1.000
_cell.angle_alpha   90.00
_cell.angle_beta   90.00
_cell.angle_gamma   90.00
#
_symmetry.space_group_name_H-M   'P 1'
#
loop_
_entity.id
_entity.type
_entity.pdbx_description
1 polymer ?
#
loop_
_entity_poly.entity_id
_entity_poly.type
_entity_poly.pdbx_seq_one_letter_code
_entity_poly.pdbx_strand_id
1 'polypeptide(L)'
;MSREHNPIARLITQIQQKWVNDIADYPEIQLIRWLIKPDQKRLYKGFLKLESSEHGSLPCIPVVLLTPFNDIDKHSRSLVNDWIESFKNDKDIQKAIANNDFAFDWDVELYENKLKDSENDDVLLLEMLESFQKAIPDNELPLVLSLFPNAVQREKDYKKWLDKLVSIGLPKHVKIMLFDDVNARDFDDVMEKYSTISKSLSVPLDLDGAINKLATMGNPNDPEVKFRSCLIEMGNSVSKNDLSRLHKWGNKGLEVTKVTGNKSTYATAHVVYAGYLFNFKEFEMVDNLLQKGMALAKQGLLGGDKICEPIIVQNYGLQASSKQLQKQKNEAVTLFCKQADAAIQYNLGAQALSAWWLAYSVIKKKDKAKYELIVVKAYHYGTSLPKDVLKATCMNFISADCYTIHENKRDLKTCEDIDIFMRELDGVTWRENIEEKRKEMEKRKLTLLNWF
;
A
#
# COMPACT_ATOMS: atom_id res chain seq x y z
N MET A 1 -9.24 3.55 30.26
CA MET A 1 -9.73 4.80 29.63
C MET A 1 -9.07 4.94 28.26
N SER A 2 -9.70 4.98 27.08
CA SER A 2 -11.00 4.54 26.57
C SER A 2 -10.73 4.06 25.12
N ARG A 3 -10.58 2.74 24.88
CA ARG A 3 -10.43 2.18 23.51
C ARG A 3 -11.69 2.41 22.66
N GLU A 4 -12.83 2.72 23.30
CA GLU A 4 -14.14 2.99 22.68
C GLU A 4 -14.21 4.25 21.80
N HIS A 5 -13.20 5.13 21.83
CA HIS A 5 -13.16 6.33 20.99
C HIS A 5 -12.35 6.18 19.69
N ASN A 6 -11.71 5.04 19.43
CA ASN A 6 -11.01 4.82 18.15
C ASN A 6 -12.00 4.30 17.08
N PRO A 7 -12.28 5.07 16.01
CA PRO A 7 -13.18 4.65 14.94
C PRO A 7 -12.80 3.32 14.26
N ILE A 8 -11.51 3.00 14.18
CA ILE A 8 -11.02 1.74 13.59
C ILE A 8 -11.27 0.56 14.52
N ALA A 9 -11.10 0.73 15.84
CA ALA A 9 -11.43 -0.31 16.81
C ALA A 9 -12.92 -0.69 16.71
N ARG A 10 -13.80 0.30 16.51
CA ARG A 10 -15.24 0.07 16.32
C ARG A 10 -15.56 -0.71 15.03
N LEU A 11 -14.78 -0.54 13.96
CA LEU A 11 -14.92 -1.35 12.75
C LEU A 11 -14.46 -2.79 12.99
N ILE A 12 -13.35 -3.00 13.71
CA ILE A 12 -12.89 -4.34 14.08
C ILE A 12 -13.95 -5.04 14.95
N THR A 13 -14.57 -4.34 15.90
CA THR A 13 -15.66 -4.90 16.71
C THR A 13 -16.86 -5.35 15.88
N GLN A 14 -17.18 -4.66 14.78
CA GLN A 14 -18.25 -5.12 13.87
C GLN A 14 -17.87 -6.42 13.15
N ILE A 15 -16.60 -6.59 12.79
CA ILE A 15 -16.09 -7.84 12.20
C ILE A 15 -16.19 -8.98 13.22
N GLN A 16 -15.73 -8.75 14.45
CA GLN A 16 -15.81 -9.72 15.55
C GLN A 16 -17.27 -10.12 15.85
N GLN A 17 -18.18 -9.14 15.96
CA GLN A 17 -19.61 -9.40 16.19
C GLN A 17 -20.22 -10.21 15.05
N LYS A 18 -19.83 -9.93 13.80
CA LYS A 18 -20.32 -10.72 12.67
C LYS A 18 -19.87 -12.17 12.74
N TRP A 19 -18.63 -12.43 13.16
CA TRP A 19 -18.16 -13.79 13.41
C TRP A 19 -18.96 -14.47 14.53
N VAL A 20 -19.12 -13.81 15.68
CA VAL A 20 -19.85 -14.36 16.83
C VAL A 20 -21.27 -14.76 16.42
N ASN A 21 -21.99 -13.86 15.74
CA ASN A 21 -23.39 -14.09 15.39
C ASN A 21 -23.61 -15.18 14.32
N ASP A 22 -22.65 -15.36 13.40
CA ASP A 22 -22.84 -16.22 12.23
C ASP A 22 -22.05 -17.52 12.29
N ILE A 23 -21.06 -17.65 13.17
CA ILE A 23 -20.12 -18.79 13.19
C ILE A 23 -20.03 -19.46 14.56
N ALA A 24 -20.04 -18.71 15.67
CA ALA A 24 -19.70 -19.27 16.98
C ALA A 24 -20.66 -20.38 17.43
N ASP A 25 -21.96 -20.19 17.21
CA ASP A 25 -23.00 -21.15 17.61
C ASP A 25 -23.27 -22.24 16.54
N TYR A 26 -22.50 -22.27 15.45
CA TYR A 26 -22.70 -23.16 14.31
C TYR A 26 -21.45 -24.07 14.11
N PRO A 27 -21.34 -25.16 14.89
CA PRO A 27 -20.16 -26.02 14.86
C PRO A 27 -19.93 -26.69 13.50
N GLU A 28 -20.98 -26.94 12.72
CA GLU A 28 -20.94 -27.52 11.37
C GLU A 28 -20.24 -26.63 10.35
N ILE A 29 -20.16 -25.32 10.59
CA ILE A 29 -19.50 -24.38 9.68
C ILE A 29 -17.99 -24.45 9.86
N GLN A 30 -17.29 -25.13 8.95
CA GLN A 30 -15.85 -25.30 8.99
C GLN A 30 -15.11 -24.50 7.92
N LEU A 31 -15.79 -24.01 6.87
CA LEU A 31 -15.17 -23.20 5.82
C LEU A 31 -15.76 -21.79 5.81
N ILE A 32 -14.98 -20.79 6.21
CA ILE A 32 -15.43 -19.40 6.37
C ILE A 32 -14.73 -18.51 5.36
N ARG A 33 -15.51 -17.77 4.57
CA ARG A 33 -15.00 -16.81 3.59
C ARG A 33 -15.43 -15.40 3.95
N TRP A 34 -14.48 -14.50 4.17
CA TRP A 34 -14.74 -13.07 4.24
C TRP A 34 -14.73 -12.45 2.84
N LEU A 35 -15.88 -11.88 2.43
CA LEU A 35 -15.98 -11.05 1.24
C LEU A 35 -15.60 -9.62 1.59
N ILE A 36 -14.45 -9.17 1.08
CA ILE A 36 -13.85 -7.88 1.43
C ILE A 36 -13.65 -7.02 0.18
N LYS A 37 -13.67 -5.71 0.35
CA LYS A 37 -13.23 -4.77 -0.69
C LYS A 37 -11.71 -4.63 -0.69
N PRO A 38 -11.06 -4.27 -1.82
CA PRO A 38 -9.61 -4.05 -1.88
C PRO A 38 -9.07 -3.06 -0.85
N ASP A 39 -9.81 -1.96 -0.61
CA ASP A 39 -9.48 -0.92 0.37
C ASP A 39 -9.61 -1.40 1.84
N GLN A 40 -10.37 -2.47 2.09
CA GLN A 40 -10.55 -3.09 3.41
C GLN A 40 -9.43 -4.05 3.80
N LYS A 41 -8.55 -4.45 2.87
CA LYS A 41 -7.49 -5.46 3.12
C LYS A 41 -6.62 -5.11 4.34
N ARG A 42 -6.28 -3.82 4.52
CA ARG A 42 -5.48 -3.36 5.66
C ARG A 42 -6.23 -3.45 7.00
N LEU A 43 -7.54 -3.20 6.99
CA LEU A 43 -8.37 -3.33 8.20
C LEU A 43 -8.44 -4.79 8.64
N TYR A 44 -8.67 -5.72 7.70
CA TYR A 44 -8.70 -7.14 8.00
C TYR A 44 -7.34 -7.70 8.45
N LYS A 45 -6.21 -7.20 7.90
CA LYS A 45 -4.88 -7.48 8.48
C LYS A 45 -4.79 -7.01 9.95
N GLY A 46 -5.34 -5.84 10.26
CA GLY A 46 -5.39 -5.30 11.62
C GLY A 46 -6.25 -6.15 12.55
N PHE A 47 -7.39 -6.62 12.08
CA PHE A 47 -8.26 -7.57 12.79
C PHE A 47 -7.51 -8.88 13.10
N LEU A 48 -6.91 -9.54 12.11
CA LEU A 48 -6.14 -10.77 12.32
C LEU A 48 -5.00 -10.58 13.34
N LYS A 49 -4.29 -9.45 13.27
CA LYS A 49 -3.24 -9.12 14.24
C LYS A 49 -3.79 -8.92 15.66
N LEU A 50 -4.98 -8.33 15.80
CA LEU A 50 -5.64 -8.18 17.10
C LEU A 50 -6.04 -9.54 17.66
N GLU A 51 -6.62 -10.41 16.83
CA GLU A 51 -7.05 -11.74 17.24
C GLU A 51 -5.90 -12.67 17.63
N SER A 52 -4.71 -12.49 17.04
CA SER A 52 -3.49 -13.19 17.44
C SER A 52 -2.81 -12.60 18.69
N SER A 53 -3.50 -11.76 19.46
CA SER A 53 -2.99 -11.14 20.70
C SER A 53 -3.88 -11.47 21.89
N GLU A 54 -3.42 -11.17 23.11
CA GLU A 54 -4.22 -11.25 24.35
C GLU A 54 -5.50 -10.40 24.34
N HIS A 55 -5.66 -9.51 23.34
CA HIS A 55 -6.84 -8.66 23.16
C HIS A 55 -7.81 -9.19 22.10
N GLY A 56 -7.54 -10.38 21.54
CA GLY A 56 -8.49 -11.09 20.69
C GLY A 56 -9.80 -11.35 21.44
N SER A 57 -10.90 -11.39 20.70
CA SER A 57 -12.22 -11.63 21.28
C SER A 57 -13.06 -12.64 20.50
N LEU A 58 -12.49 -13.27 19.46
CA LEU A 58 -13.17 -14.39 18.83
C LEU A 58 -13.23 -15.59 19.78
N PRO A 59 -14.36 -16.32 19.82
CA PRO A 59 -14.50 -17.55 20.60
C PRO A 59 -13.85 -18.73 19.86
N CYS A 60 -12.57 -18.61 19.53
CA CYS A 60 -11.78 -19.62 18.84
C CYS A 60 -10.29 -19.33 19.02
N ILE A 61 -9.43 -20.25 18.58
CA ILE A 61 -7.97 -20.04 18.51
C ILE A 61 -7.60 -19.77 17.05
N PRO A 62 -7.34 -18.50 16.67
CA PRO A 62 -6.95 -18.16 15.32
C PRO A 62 -5.44 -18.31 15.15
N VAL A 63 -5.03 -19.13 14.18
CA VAL A 63 -3.64 -19.20 13.73
C VAL A 63 -3.55 -18.59 12.35
N VAL A 64 -2.80 -17.50 12.25
CA VAL A 64 -2.73 -16.68 11.04
C VAL A 64 -1.45 -16.99 10.29
N LEU A 65 -1.59 -17.58 9.12
CA LEU A 65 -0.45 -17.85 8.23
C LEU A 65 -0.49 -16.92 7.02
N LEU A 66 0.62 -16.21 6.82
CA LEU A 66 0.83 -15.30 5.70
C LEU A 66 1.63 -15.95 4.55
N THR A 67 1.79 -17.27 4.61
CA THR A 67 2.54 -18.11 3.68
C THR A 67 2.15 -17.82 2.23
N PRO A 68 3.09 -17.46 1.35
CA PRO A 68 2.78 -17.20 -0.04
C PRO A 68 2.30 -18.47 -0.74
N PHE A 69 1.34 -18.32 -1.67
CA PHE A 69 0.91 -19.41 -2.54
C PHE A 69 1.71 -19.36 -3.86
N ASN A 70 2.66 -20.29 -4.01
CA ASN A 70 3.49 -20.42 -5.20
C ASN A 70 3.11 -21.63 -6.05
N ASP A 71 2.83 -22.76 -5.39
CA ASP A 71 2.63 -24.06 -6.04
C ASP A 71 1.60 -24.90 -5.29
N ILE A 72 0.68 -25.52 -6.03
CA ILE A 72 -0.43 -26.31 -5.49
C ILE A 72 0.03 -27.54 -4.72
N ASP A 73 1.09 -28.21 -5.17
CA ASP A 73 1.55 -29.48 -4.58
C ASP A 73 2.42 -29.24 -3.34
N LYS A 74 2.96 -28.03 -3.19
CA LYS A 74 3.86 -27.67 -2.07
C LYS A 74 3.21 -26.78 -1.02
N HIS A 75 2.01 -26.25 -1.25
CA HIS A 75 1.45 -25.23 -0.36
C HIS A 75 1.19 -25.77 1.05
N SER A 76 0.59 -26.95 1.21
CA SER A 76 0.35 -27.55 2.52
C SER A 76 1.65 -27.80 3.29
N ARG A 77 2.72 -28.23 2.60
CA ARG A 77 4.07 -28.36 3.18
C ARG A 77 4.59 -27.02 3.69
N SER A 78 4.43 -25.95 2.91
CA SER A 78 4.83 -24.61 3.34
C SER A 78 4.03 -24.14 4.56
N LEU A 79 2.73 -24.41 4.61
CA LEU A 79 1.89 -24.08 5.77
C LEU A 79 2.32 -24.85 7.03
N VAL A 80 2.60 -26.15 6.92
CA VAL A 80 3.11 -26.96 8.03
C VAL A 80 4.46 -26.43 8.52
N ASN A 81 5.39 -26.16 7.60
CA ASN A 81 6.70 -25.62 7.96
C ASN A 81 6.60 -24.26 8.67
N ASP A 82 5.83 -23.33 8.10
CA ASP A 82 5.66 -21.98 8.66
C ASP A 82 4.99 -22.04 10.05
N TRP A 83 4.03 -22.95 10.26
CA TRP A 83 3.42 -23.17 11.57
C TRP A 83 4.44 -23.66 12.59
N ILE A 84 5.19 -24.71 12.25
CA ILE A 84 6.22 -25.29 13.13
C ILE A 84 7.25 -24.22 13.52
N GLU A 85 7.75 -23.46 12.53
CA GLU A 85 8.70 -22.38 12.77
C GLU A 85 8.10 -21.28 13.65
N SER A 86 6.84 -20.88 13.40
CA SER A 86 6.16 -19.87 14.21
C SER A 86 6.00 -20.33 15.66
N PHE A 87 5.60 -21.58 15.88
CA PHE A 87 5.43 -22.15 17.22
C PHE A 87 6.75 -22.20 17.98
N LYS A 88 7.83 -22.67 17.34
CA LYS A 88 9.16 -22.76 17.98
C LYS A 88 9.76 -21.39 18.31
N ASN A 89 9.49 -20.39 17.49
CA ASN A 89 10.03 -19.05 17.67
C ASN A 89 9.23 -18.18 18.66
N ASP A 90 8.03 -18.61 19.07
CA ASP A 90 7.21 -17.89 20.05
C ASP A 90 7.74 -18.09 21.48
N LYS A 91 8.60 -17.15 21.91
CA LYS A 91 9.24 -17.20 23.22
C LYS A 91 8.26 -17.18 24.40
N ASP A 92 7.08 -16.59 24.24
CA ASP A 92 6.14 -16.45 25.34
C ASP A 92 5.37 -17.77 25.53
N ILE A 93 4.95 -18.41 24.42
CA ILE A 93 4.37 -19.76 24.44
C ILE A 93 5.39 -20.77 24.97
N GLN A 94 6.63 -20.75 24.46
CA GLN A 94 7.67 -21.70 24.89
C GLN A 94 7.99 -21.57 26.39
N LYS A 95 8.00 -20.35 26.94
CA LYS A 95 8.16 -20.14 28.39
C LYS A 95 6.98 -20.65 29.18
N ALA A 96 5.75 -20.38 28.73
CA ALA A 96 4.55 -20.80 29.44
C ALA A 96 4.42 -22.33 29.49
N ILE A 97 4.79 -23.03 28.41
CA ILE A 97 4.89 -24.49 28.38
C ILE A 97 5.98 -24.98 29.36
N ALA A 98 7.18 -24.38 29.34
CA ALA A 98 8.27 -24.78 30.23
C ALA A 98 7.95 -24.57 31.73
N ASN A 99 7.14 -23.58 32.05
CA ASN A 99 6.67 -23.29 33.41
C ASN A 99 5.47 -24.16 33.84
N ASN A 100 4.89 -24.96 32.94
CA ASN A 100 3.62 -25.67 33.13
C ASN A 100 2.46 -24.72 33.52
N ASP A 101 2.40 -23.53 32.91
CA ASP A 101 1.35 -22.53 33.19
C ASP A 101 -0.03 -23.02 32.71
N PHE A 102 -0.08 -23.97 31.77
CA PHE A 102 -1.29 -24.64 31.30
C PHE A 102 -0.98 -26.05 30.76
N ALA A 103 -2.01 -26.91 30.67
CA ALA A 103 -1.88 -28.26 30.14
C ALA A 103 -1.85 -28.23 28.60
N PHE A 104 -0.67 -28.45 28.01
CA PHE A 104 -0.47 -28.48 26.57
C PHE A 104 0.72 -29.38 26.22
N ASP A 105 0.49 -30.40 25.41
CA ASP A 105 1.43 -31.49 25.15
C ASP A 105 1.59 -31.81 23.64
N TRP A 106 1.43 -30.80 22.78
CA TRP A 106 1.57 -30.99 21.34
C TRP A 106 3.00 -31.39 20.93
N ASP A 107 3.13 -32.55 20.29
CA ASP A 107 4.40 -33.10 19.82
C ASP A 107 4.82 -32.47 18.48
N VAL A 108 5.53 -31.34 18.56
CA VAL A 108 6.05 -30.64 17.38
C VAL A 108 7.12 -31.45 16.63
N GLU A 109 7.93 -32.25 17.32
CA GLU A 109 9.02 -33.04 16.71
C GLU A 109 8.47 -34.16 15.82
N LEU A 110 7.34 -34.76 16.21
CA LEU A 110 6.61 -35.71 15.37
C LEU A 110 6.28 -35.13 13.99
N TYR A 111 5.74 -33.90 13.95
CA TYR A 111 5.33 -33.27 12.69
C TYR A 111 6.52 -32.79 11.86
N GLU A 112 7.61 -32.36 12.49
CA GLU A 112 8.87 -32.08 11.78
C GLU A 112 9.43 -33.31 11.08
N ASN A 113 9.35 -34.47 11.73
CA ASN A 113 9.84 -35.72 11.15
C ASN A 113 8.89 -36.21 10.05
N LYS A 114 7.56 -36.19 10.29
CA LYS A 114 6.58 -36.53 9.27
C LYS A 114 6.70 -35.66 8.01
N LEU A 115 7.03 -34.37 8.14
CA LEU A 115 7.18 -33.45 7.00
C LEU A 115 8.32 -33.85 6.04
N LYS A 116 9.38 -34.49 6.55
CA LYS A 116 10.53 -34.92 5.73
C LYS A 116 10.15 -36.03 4.77
N ASP A 117 9.33 -36.97 5.23
CA ASP A 117 8.98 -38.20 4.52
C ASP A 117 7.52 -38.23 4.02
N SER A 118 6.82 -37.10 4.10
CA SER A 118 5.40 -37.00 3.73
C SER A 118 5.17 -37.25 2.24
N GLU A 119 4.33 -38.25 1.94
CA GLU A 119 3.83 -38.54 0.59
C GLU A 119 2.61 -37.69 0.22
N ASN A 120 1.88 -37.16 1.21
CA ASN A 120 0.71 -36.32 1.00
C ASN A 120 0.64 -35.20 2.04
N ASP A 121 1.15 -34.04 1.65
CA ASP A 121 1.26 -32.88 2.54
C ASP A 121 -0.11 -32.29 2.94
N ASP A 122 -1.16 -32.52 2.15
CA ASP A 122 -2.52 -32.06 2.47
C ASP A 122 -3.10 -32.84 3.65
N VAL A 123 -2.91 -34.17 3.66
CA VAL A 123 -3.32 -35.04 4.78
C VAL A 123 -2.49 -34.71 6.01
N LEU A 124 -1.18 -34.52 5.85
CA LEU A 124 -0.30 -34.14 6.96
C LEU A 124 -0.74 -32.83 7.61
N LEU A 125 -1.11 -31.82 6.82
CA LEU A 125 -1.63 -30.55 7.36
C LEU A 125 -2.88 -30.78 8.20
N LEU A 126 -3.85 -31.57 7.73
CA LEU A 126 -5.08 -31.85 8.48
C LEU A 126 -4.82 -32.65 9.76
N GLU A 127 -3.94 -33.67 9.72
CA GLU A 127 -3.50 -34.40 10.90
C GLU A 127 -2.83 -33.49 11.93
N MET A 128 -2.03 -32.53 11.46
CA MET A 128 -1.36 -31.56 12.33
C MET A 128 -2.35 -30.63 13.02
N LEU A 129 -3.31 -30.08 12.26
CA LEU A 129 -4.36 -29.22 12.80
C LEU A 129 -5.22 -29.96 13.83
N GLU A 130 -5.59 -31.21 13.56
CA GLU A 130 -6.35 -32.02 14.51
C GLU A 130 -5.58 -32.29 15.80
N SER A 131 -4.31 -32.69 15.68
CA SER A 131 -3.47 -32.98 16.85
C SER A 131 -3.21 -31.73 17.69
N PHE A 132 -2.93 -30.60 17.04
CA PHE A 132 -2.79 -29.32 17.73
C PHE A 132 -4.08 -28.94 18.45
N GLN A 133 -5.24 -29.09 17.80
CA GLN A 133 -6.54 -28.80 18.42
C GLN A 133 -6.80 -29.66 19.66
N LYS A 134 -6.45 -30.95 19.62
CA LYS A 134 -6.61 -31.86 20.76
C LYS A 134 -5.68 -31.55 21.94
N ALA A 135 -4.52 -30.96 21.67
CA ALA A 135 -3.53 -30.59 22.70
C ALA A 135 -3.88 -29.28 23.43
N ILE A 136 -4.86 -28.50 22.94
CA ILE A 136 -5.30 -27.26 23.56
C ILE A 136 -6.09 -27.57 24.85
N PRO A 137 -5.91 -26.78 25.94
CA PRO A 137 -6.60 -27.00 27.22
C PRO A 137 -8.13 -27.11 27.13
N ASP A 138 -8.75 -26.27 26.28
CA ASP A 138 -10.18 -26.32 25.98
C ASP A 138 -10.39 -27.00 24.62
N ASN A 139 -10.69 -28.30 24.67
CA ASN A 139 -10.84 -29.14 23.49
C ASN A 139 -12.18 -28.94 22.75
N GLU A 140 -13.11 -28.14 23.27
CA GLU A 140 -14.32 -27.73 22.57
C GLU A 140 -14.08 -26.45 21.75
N LEU A 141 -13.06 -25.67 22.12
CA LEU A 141 -12.69 -24.43 21.43
C LEU A 141 -12.17 -24.72 20.01
N PRO A 142 -12.77 -24.11 18.96
CA PRO A 142 -12.33 -24.37 17.60
C PRO A 142 -10.94 -23.79 17.30
N LEU A 143 -10.11 -24.56 16.59
CA LEU A 143 -8.89 -24.08 15.95
C LEU A 143 -9.23 -23.52 14.56
N VAL A 144 -8.86 -22.28 14.29
CA VAL A 144 -9.14 -21.60 13.02
C VAL A 144 -7.83 -21.32 12.29
N LEU A 145 -7.55 -22.08 11.22
CA LEU A 145 -6.47 -21.77 10.30
C LEU A 145 -6.89 -20.61 9.40
N SER A 146 -6.28 -19.45 9.59
CA SER A 146 -6.56 -18.21 8.87
C SER A 146 -5.56 -18.03 7.74
N LEU A 147 -6.03 -18.23 6.51
CA LEU A 147 -5.23 -18.14 5.29
C LEU A 147 -5.26 -16.70 4.76
N PHE A 148 -4.13 -16.01 4.87
CA PHE A 148 -3.97 -14.65 4.35
C PHE A 148 -2.67 -14.49 3.56
N PRO A 149 -2.51 -15.23 2.43
CA PRO A 149 -1.25 -15.28 1.70
C PRO A 149 -0.80 -13.89 1.26
N ASN A 150 0.48 -13.57 1.49
CA ASN A 150 1.05 -12.27 1.09
C ASN A 150 1.17 -12.12 -0.43
N ALA A 151 1.23 -13.24 -1.16
CA ALA A 151 1.20 -13.30 -2.62
C ALA A 151 0.51 -14.60 -3.07
N VAL A 152 -0.21 -14.53 -4.20
CA VAL A 152 -0.82 -15.68 -4.87
C VAL A 152 -0.36 -15.65 -6.32
N GLN A 153 0.46 -16.61 -6.73
CA GLN A 153 1.01 -16.63 -8.09
C GLN A 153 -0.04 -17.01 -9.14
N ARG A 154 -0.94 -17.95 -8.80
CA ARG A 154 -2.01 -18.45 -9.67
C ARG A 154 -3.28 -18.69 -8.87
N GLU A 155 -4.25 -17.78 -8.98
CA GLU A 155 -5.51 -17.83 -8.22
C GLU A 155 -6.32 -19.11 -8.48
N LYS A 156 -6.36 -19.58 -9.73
CA LYS A 156 -7.05 -20.83 -10.10
C LYS A 156 -6.47 -22.05 -9.37
N ASP A 157 -5.15 -22.08 -9.21
CA ASP A 157 -4.48 -23.21 -8.55
C ASP A 157 -4.63 -23.12 -7.04
N TYR A 158 -4.67 -21.92 -6.46
CA TYR A 158 -4.99 -21.72 -5.05
C TYR A 158 -6.40 -22.20 -4.71
N LYS A 159 -7.36 -21.90 -5.58
CA LYS A 159 -8.74 -22.40 -5.44
C LYS A 159 -8.82 -23.91 -5.51
N LYS A 160 -8.14 -24.53 -6.49
CA LYS A 160 -8.08 -25.99 -6.62
C LYS A 160 -7.44 -26.65 -5.41
N TRP A 161 -6.38 -26.04 -4.87
CA TRP A 161 -5.75 -26.51 -3.64
C TRP A 161 -6.74 -26.50 -2.47
N LEU A 162 -7.47 -25.40 -2.28
CA LEU A 162 -8.48 -25.31 -1.22
C LEU A 162 -9.59 -26.35 -1.41
N ASP A 163 -10.09 -26.52 -2.64
CA ASP A 163 -11.09 -27.54 -2.97
C ASP A 163 -10.58 -28.95 -2.64
N LYS A 164 -9.34 -29.25 -3.00
CA LYS A 164 -8.68 -30.53 -2.69
C LYS A 164 -8.58 -30.74 -1.19
N LEU A 165 -8.09 -29.76 -0.44
CA LEU A 165 -7.94 -29.85 1.02
C LEU A 165 -9.30 -30.09 1.71
N VAL A 166 -10.32 -29.32 1.35
CA VAL A 166 -11.67 -29.47 1.94
C VAL A 166 -12.32 -30.79 1.55
N SER A 167 -12.04 -31.32 0.34
CA SER A 167 -12.57 -32.61 -0.12
C SER A 167 -12.06 -33.82 0.69
N ILE A 168 -10.89 -33.70 1.33
CA ILE A 168 -10.35 -34.75 2.22
C ILE A 168 -11.19 -34.85 3.50
N GLY A 169 -11.79 -33.74 3.93
CA GLY A 169 -12.59 -33.61 5.14
C GLY A 169 -11.85 -32.87 6.24
N LEU A 170 -12.47 -31.81 6.77
CA LEU A 170 -11.89 -31.02 7.86
C LEU A 170 -12.14 -31.70 9.22
N PRO A 171 -11.11 -31.87 10.07
CA PRO A 171 -11.28 -32.48 11.39
C PRO A 171 -12.29 -31.73 12.26
N LYS A 172 -12.92 -32.44 13.21
CA LYS A 172 -13.83 -31.82 14.18
C LYS A 172 -13.10 -30.70 14.93
N HIS A 173 -13.79 -29.59 15.20
CA HIS A 173 -13.25 -28.38 15.82
C HIS A 173 -12.13 -27.67 15.03
N VAL A 174 -11.80 -28.11 13.82
CA VAL A 174 -10.92 -27.36 12.90
C VAL A 174 -11.78 -26.61 11.90
N LYS A 175 -11.48 -25.31 11.72
CA LYS A 175 -12.11 -24.44 10.73
C LYS A 175 -11.01 -23.76 9.89
N ILE A 176 -11.33 -23.46 8.63
CA ILE A 176 -10.50 -22.67 7.71
C ILE A 176 -11.17 -21.33 7.46
N MET A 177 -10.43 -20.24 7.64
CA MET A 177 -10.86 -18.89 7.30
C MET A 177 -10.04 -18.36 6.13
N LEU A 178 -10.73 -17.91 5.06
CA LEU A 178 -10.13 -17.29 3.88
C LEU A 178 -10.78 -15.94 3.55
N PHE A 179 -10.17 -15.22 2.61
CA PHE A 179 -10.57 -13.89 2.19
C PHE A 179 -10.68 -13.83 0.67
N ASP A 180 -11.78 -13.24 0.19
CA ASP A 180 -12.12 -13.16 -1.22
C ASP A 180 -12.57 -11.73 -1.55
N ASP A 181 -12.38 -11.32 -2.80
CA ASP A 181 -12.83 -10.01 -3.26
C ASP A 181 -14.35 -10.03 -3.45
N VAL A 182 -15.03 -9.05 -2.86
CA VAL A 182 -16.50 -8.97 -2.93
C VAL A 182 -17.05 -8.83 -4.36
N ASN A 183 -16.24 -8.33 -5.29
CA ASN A 183 -16.61 -8.14 -6.70
C ASN A 183 -16.19 -9.31 -7.58
N ALA A 184 -14.98 -9.86 -7.39
CA ALA A 184 -14.49 -10.98 -8.20
C ALA A 184 -15.11 -12.32 -7.78
N ARG A 185 -15.26 -12.54 -6.46
CA ARG A 185 -15.89 -13.72 -5.85
C ARG A 185 -15.33 -15.03 -6.36
N ASP A 186 -14.00 -15.14 -6.40
CA ASP A 186 -13.28 -16.21 -7.09
C ASP A 186 -13.57 -17.61 -6.53
N PHE A 187 -14.02 -17.69 -5.27
CA PHE A 187 -14.30 -18.92 -4.54
C PHE A 187 -15.78 -19.33 -4.50
N ASP A 188 -16.68 -18.66 -5.23
CA ASP A 188 -18.13 -18.94 -5.16
C ASP A 188 -18.46 -20.41 -5.43
N ASP A 189 -17.83 -21.03 -6.42
CA ASP A 189 -18.02 -22.44 -6.78
C ASP A 189 -17.59 -23.40 -5.66
N VAL A 190 -16.47 -23.12 -4.98
CA VAL A 190 -16.02 -23.91 -3.82
C VAL A 190 -16.99 -23.76 -2.66
N MET A 191 -17.45 -22.53 -2.38
CA MET A 191 -18.40 -22.30 -1.29
C MET A 191 -19.75 -22.97 -1.55
N GLU A 192 -20.24 -22.96 -2.80
CA GLU A 192 -21.48 -23.63 -3.20
C GLU A 192 -21.36 -25.16 -3.09
N LYS A 193 -20.25 -25.72 -3.58
CA LYS A 193 -19.95 -27.16 -3.49
C LYS A 193 -19.97 -27.69 -2.06
N TYR A 194 -19.47 -26.89 -1.09
CA TYR A 194 -19.43 -27.25 0.33
C TYR A 194 -20.45 -26.47 1.18
N SER A 195 -21.59 -26.09 0.60
CA SER A 195 -22.59 -25.22 1.24
C SER A 195 -23.13 -25.70 2.59
N THR A 196 -23.03 -26.99 2.90
CA THR A 196 -23.43 -27.55 4.21
C THR A 196 -22.47 -27.24 5.34
N ILE A 197 -21.19 -26.96 5.02
CA ILE A 197 -20.13 -26.65 6.00
C ILE A 197 -19.52 -25.27 5.79
N SER A 198 -20.02 -24.50 4.81
CA SER A 198 -19.40 -23.25 4.39
C SER A 198 -20.29 -22.04 4.68
N LYS A 199 -19.66 -20.90 4.99
CA LYS A 199 -20.34 -19.62 5.19
C LYS A 199 -19.53 -18.48 4.62
N SER A 200 -20.20 -17.62 3.84
CA SER A 200 -19.64 -16.34 3.41
C SER A 200 -20.10 -15.22 4.34
N LEU A 201 -19.16 -14.42 4.82
CA LEU A 201 -19.38 -13.28 5.70
C LEU A 201 -19.05 -11.98 4.97
N SER A 202 -19.84 -10.94 5.21
CA SER A 202 -19.57 -9.59 4.75
C SER A 202 -20.08 -8.59 5.78
N VAL A 203 -19.34 -7.50 5.97
CA VAL A 203 -19.73 -6.41 6.86
C VAL A 203 -19.74 -5.10 6.08
N PRO A 204 -20.82 -4.30 6.15
CA PRO A 204 -20.85 -2.98 5.55
C PRO A 204 -20.00 -2.01 6.40
N LEU A 205 -18.71 -1.95 6.12
CA LEU A 205 -17.73 -1.13 6.87
C LEU A 205 -17.58 0.27 6.24
N ASP A 206 -17.76 1.31 7.04
CA ASP A 206 -17.51 2.72 6.67
C ASP A 206 -16.06 3.12 7.02
N LEU A 207 -15.13 2.68 6.17
CA LEU A 207 -13.70 2.99 6.33
C LEU A 207 -13.41 4.47 6.17
N ASP A 208 -13.99 5.12 5.17
CA ASP A 208 -13.77 6.53 4.90
C ASP A 208 -14.26 7.39 6.07
N GLY A 209 -15.45 7.09 6.61
CA GLY A 209 -15.95 7.76 7.81
C GLY A 209 -15.07 7.54 9.04
N ALA A 210 -14.50 6.34 9.20
CA ALA A 210 -13.56 6.07 10.29
C ALA A 210 -12.23 6.81 10.14
N ILE A 211 -11.67 6.86 8.93
CA ILE A 211 -10.45 7.62 8.61
C ILE A 211 -10.70 9.12 8.80
N ASN A 212 -11.84 9.64 8.34
CA ASN A 212 -12.21 11.04 8.51
C ASN A 212 -12.36 11.42 9.98
N LYS A 213 -12.99 10.56 10.79
CA LYS A 213 -13.09 10.75 12.24
C LYS A 213 -11.69 10.75 12.88
N LEU A 214 -10.84 9.78 12.55
CA LEU A 214 -9.45 9.73 13.04
C LEU A 214 -8.65 10.99 12.68
N ALA A 215 -8.73 11.44 11.43
CA ALA A 215 -8.02 12.62 10.95
C ALA A 215 -8.49 13.93 11.62
N THR A 216 -9.70 13.93 12.19
CA THR A 216 -10.30 15.09 12.88
C THR A 216 -10.35 14.91 14.40
N MET A 217 -9.82 13.81 14.94
CA MET A 217 -9.64 13.63 16.38
C MET A 217 -8.61 14.64 16.92
N GLY A 218 -8.91 15.18 18.09
CA GLY A 218 -8.13 16.24 18.74
C GLY A 218 -9.03 17.39 19.18
N ASN A 219 -8.42 18.51 19.58
CA ASN A 219 -9.16 19.71 19.96
C ASN A 219 -9.78 20.36 18.70
N PRO A 220 -11.13 20.46 18.58
CA PRO A 220 -11.77 21.05 17.40
C PRO A 220 -11.42 22.53 17.18
N ASN A 221 -10.91 23.21 18.21
CA ASN A 221 -10.48 24.60 18.11
C ASN A 221 -9.06 24.77 17.57
N ASP A 222 -8.26 23.70 17.54
CA ASP A 222 -6.91 23.69 17.00
C ASP A 222 -6.91 24.00 15.49
N PRO A 223 -6.15 25.00 15.02
CA PRO A 223 -6.01 25.30 13.60
C PRO A 223 -5.59 24.11 12.74
N GLU A 224 -4.77 23.18 13.25
CA GLU A 224 -4.36 22.00 12.50
C GLU A 224 -5.55 21.05 12.27
N VAL A 225 -6.35 20.79 13.31
CA VAL A 225 -7.57 19.96 13.22
C VAL A 225 -8.59 20.59 12.29
N LYS A 226 -8.77 21.92 12.37
CA LYS A 226 -9.65 22.68 11.47
C LYS A 226 -9.17 22.61 10.02
N PHE A 227 -7.86 22.70 9.78
CA PHE A 227 -7.29 22.59 8.44
C PHE A 227 -7.46 21.18 7.88
N ARG A 228 -7.19 20.12 8.65
CA ARG A 228 -7.44 18.71 8.25
C ARG A 228 -8.90 18.48 7.87
N SER A 229 -9.84 19.08 8.61
CA SER A 229 -11.27 19.05 8.27
C SER A 229 -11.56 19.72 6.92
N CYS A 230 -10.91 20.86 6.63
CA CYS A 230 -11.04 21.52 5.33
C CYS A 230 -10.47 20.65 4.19
N LEU A 231 -9.36 19.93 4.41
CA LEU A 231 -8.79 19.03 3.40
C LEU A 231 -9.76 17.90 3.02
N ILE A 232 -10.41 17.27 4.00
CA ILE A 232 -11.43 16.24 3.79
C ILE A 232 -12.58 16.79 2.96
N GLU A 233 -13.08 17.97 3.34
CA GLU A 233 -14.21 18.60 2.66
C GLU A 233 -13.88 19.06 1.24
N MET A 234 -12.65 19.50 0.97
CA MET A 234 -12.18 19.75 -0.39
C MET A 234 -12.13 18.46 -1.23
N GLY A 235 -11.60 17.36 -0.68
CA GLY A 235 -11.61 16.05 -1.35
C GLY A 235 -13.02 15.55 -1.66
N ASN A 236 -13.95 15.67 -0.70
CA ASN A 236 -15.37 15.38 -0.89
C ASN A 236 -16.03 16.26 -1.96
N SER A 237 -15.55 17.49 -2.12
CA SER A 237 -16.06 18.41 -3.15
C SER A 237 -15.59 17.99 -4.54
N VAL A 238 -14.33 17.54 -4.67
CA VAL A 238 -13.79 17.00 -5.93
C VAL A 238 -14.52 15.73 -6.34
N SER A 239 -14.72 14.77 -5.42
CA SER A 239 -15.41 13.51 -5.73
C SER A 239 -16.87 13.70 -6.16
N LYS A 240 -17.50 14.80 -5.72
CA LYS A 240 -18.87 15.19 -6.08
C LYS A 240 -18.93 16.19 -7.23
N ASN A 241 -17.79 16.53 -7.84
CA ASN A 241 -17.68 17.54 -8.91
C ASN A 241 -18.31 18.90 -8.54
N ASP A 242 -18.16 19.33 -7.28
CA ASP A 242 -18.76 20.55 -6.71
C ASP A 242 -17.71 21.65 -6.52
N LEU A 243 -17.52 22.46 -7.56
CA LEU A 243 -16.54 23.55 -7.57
C LEU A 243 -16.86 24.66 -6.55
N SER A 244 -18.14 25.01 -6.39
CA SER A 244 -18.54 26.07 -5.45
C SER A 244 -18.21 25.67 -4.01
N ARG A 245 -18.47 24.42 -3.64
CA ARG A 245 -18.13 23.89 -2.33
C ARG A 245 -16.62 23.77 -2.15
N LEU A 246 -15.88 23.38 -3.20
CA LEU A 246 -14.42 23.39 -3.18
C LEU A 246 -13.89 24.79 -2.84
N HIS A 247 -14.40 25.84 -3.49
CA HIS A 247 -13.98 27.21 -3.20
C HIS A 247 -14.25 27.63 -1.76
N LYS A 248 -15.45 27.30 -1.25
CA LYS A 248 -15.83 27.59 0.14
C LYS A 248 -14.84 26.98 1.13
N TRP A 249 -14.50 25.69 0.97
CA TRP A 249 -13.60 25.01 1.89
C TRP A 249 -12.13 25.35 1.67
N GLY A 250 -11.70 25.61 0.43
CA GLY A 250 -10.36 26.13 0.13
C GLY A 250 -10.10 27.47 0.78
N ASN A 251 -11.03 28.42 0.65
CA ASN A 251 -10.93 29.73 1.30
C ASN A 251 -10.94 29.61 2.83
N LYS A 252 -11.80 28.75 3.39
CA LYS A 252 -11.79 28.48 4.83
C LYS A 252 -10.46 27.88 5.30
N GLY A 253 -9.86 26.98 4.53
CA GLY A 253 -8.54 26.43 4.81
C GLY A 253 -7.45 27.52 4.82
N LEU A 254 -7.50 28.47 3.88
CA LEU A 254 -6.62 29.63 3.87
C LEU A 254 -6.82 30.52 5.11
N GLU A 255 -8.05 30.79 5.52
CA GLU A 255 -8.35 31.59 6.71
C GLU A 255 -7.82 30.93 7.99
N VAL A 256 -8.08 29.62 8.17
CA VAL A 256 -7.64 28.86 9.34
C VAL A 256 -6.11 28.90 9.47
N THR A 257 -5.41 28.67 8.36
CA THR A 257 -3.94 28.62 8.35
C THR A 257 -3.31 30.00 8.42
N LYS A 258 -3.97 31.06 7.94
CA LYS A 258 -3.50 32.44 8.08
C LYS A 258 -3.44 32.88 9.54
N VAL A 259 -4.42 32.48 10.37
CA VAL A 259 -4.52 32.89 11.77
C VAL A 259 -3.38 32.33 12.64
N THR A 260 -2.73 31.24 12.23
CA THR A 260 -1.59 30.67 12.97
C THR A 260 -0.33 31.54 12.91
N GLY A 261 -0.26 32.48 11.95
CA GLY A 261 0.95 33.27 11.69
C GLY A 261 2.11 32.47 11.07
N ASN A 262 1.98 31.15 10.95
CA ASN A 262 3.02 30.28 10.41
C ASN A 262 3.01 30.31 8.87
N LYS A 263 4.14 30.74 8.30
CA LYS A 263 4.32 30.89 6.85
C LYS A 263 4.32 29.55 6.10
N SER A 264 4.93 28.49 6.64
CA SER A 264 4.90 27.17 5.99
C SER A 264 3.49 26.61 5.96
N THR A 265 2.76 26.65 7.09
CA THR A 265 1.37 26.21 7.16
C THR A 265 0.47 26.95 6.17
N TYR A 266 0.63 28.28 6.07
CA TYR A 266 -0.16 29.07 5.13
C TYR A 266 0.24 28.82 3.66
N ALA A 267 1.52 28.58 3.38
CA ALA A 267 1.99 28.19 2.06
C ALA A 267 1.43 26.82 1.65
N THR A 268 1.42 25.83 2.56
CA THR A 268 0.82 24.51 2.35
C THR A 268 -0.66 24.63 1.97
N ALA A 269 -1.44 25.47 2.64
CA ALA A 269 -2.85 25.67 2.31
C ALA A 269 -3.06 26.16 0.88
N HIS A 270 -2.23 27.09 0.39
CA HIS A 270 -2.28 27.54 -1.00
C HIS A 270 -1.95 26.42 -1.98
N VAL A 271 -0.88 25.67 -1.71
CA VAL A 271 -0.42 24.56 -2.55
C VAL A 271 -1.47 23.46 -2.66
N VAL A 272 -2.08 23.05 -1.54
CA VAL A 272 -3.09 22.00 -1.51
C VAL A 272 -4.38 22.44 -2.19
N TYR A 273 -4.82 23.68 -1.96
CA TYR A 273 -6.01 24.21 -2.62
C TYR A 273 -5.83 24.30 -4.15
N ALA A 274 -4.65 24.76 -4.60
CA ALA A 274 -4.30 24.70 -6.02
C ALA A 274 -4.30 23.26 -6.57
N GLY A 275 -3.78 22.31 -5.78
CA GLY A 275 -3.82 20.87 -6.07
C GLY A 275 -5.21 20.37 -6.42
N TYR A 276 -6.21 20.67 -5.59
CA TYR A 276 -7.59 20.25 -5.85
C TYR A 276 -8.22 20.93 -7.07
N LEU A 277 -7.90 22.20 -7.33
CA LEU A 277 -8.44 22.96 -8.46
C LEU A 277 -7.97 22.44 -9.83
N PHE A 278 -6.89 21.65 -9.90
CA PHE A 278 -6.50 20.98 -11.15
C PHE A 278 -7.62 20.10 -11.73
N ASN A 279 -8.47 19.50 -10.89
CA ASN A 279 -9.60 18.67 -11.32
C ASN A 279 -10.64 19.46 -12.12
N PHE A 280 -10.74 20.77 -11.86
CA PHE A 280 -11.69 21.67 -12.50
C PHE A 280 -11.06 22.54 -13.59
N LYS A 281 -9.75 22.42 -13.82
CA LYS A 281 -9.00 23.21 -14.83
C LYS A 281 -9.07 24.72 -14.58
N GLU A 282 -9.21 25.14 -13.34
CA GLU A 282 -9.22 26.55 -12.90
C GLU A 282 -7.79 27.16 -12.90
N PHE A 283 -7.14 27.14 -14.06
CA PHE A 283 -5.70 27.38 -14.18
C PHE A 283 -5.26 28.78 -13.74
N GLU A 284 -6.09 29.81 -13.93
CA GLU A 284 -5.77 31.17 -13.48
C GLU A 284 -5.71 31.24 -11.94
N MET A 285 -6.69 30.64 -11.27
CA MET A 285 -6.73 30.59 -9.81
C MET A 285 -5.62 29.67 -9.25
N VAL A 286 -5.35 28.53 -9.91
CA VAL A 286 -4.22 27.66 -9.60
C VAL A 286 -2.92 28.45 -9.65
N ASP A 287 -2.66 29.18 -10.74
CA ASP A 287 -1.43 29.97 -10.90
C ASP A 287 -1.32 31.07 -9.83
N ASN A 288 -2.41 31.75 -9.50
CA ASN A 288 -2.45 32.77 -8.44
C ASN A 288 -2.12 32.18 -7.05
N LEU A 289 -2.76 31.07 -6.71
CA LEU A 289 -2.54 30.37 -5.44
C LEU A 289 -1.10 29.88 -5.34
N LEU A 290 -0.56 29.27 -6.39
CA LEU A 290 0.82 28.77 -6.40
C LEU A 290 1.84 29.91 -6.27
N GLN A 291 1.63 31.04 -6.94
CA GLN A 291 2.48 32.23 -6.80
C GLN A 291 2.49 32.76 -5.36
N LYS A 292 1.32 32.88 -4.73
CA LYS A 292 1.20 33.29 -3.33
C LYS A 292 1.86 32.28 -2.38
N GLY A 293 1.61 30.99 -2.59
CA GLY A 293 2.23 29.91 -1.82
C GLY A 293 3.76 29.93 -1.92
N MET A 294 4.29 30.19 -3.12
CA MET A 294 5.73 30.31 -3.36
C MET A 294 6.33 31.52 -2.63
N ALA A 295 5.66 32.67 -2.69
CA ALA A 295 6.10 33.88 -1.98
C ALA A 295 6.14 33.65 -0.46
N LEU A 296 5.09 33.01 0.10
CA LEU A 296 5.01 32.68 1.52
C LEU A 296 6.09 31.68 1.93
N ALA A 297 6.31 30.62 1.16
CA ALA A 297 7.33 29.62 1.47
C ALA A 297 8.75 30.22 1.41
N LYS A 298 9.05 31.07 0.42
CA LYS A 298 10.34 31.77 0.36
C LYS A 298 10.54 32.72 1.55
N GLN A 299 9.49 33.44 1.96
CA GLN A 299 9.55 34.29 3.15
C GLN A 299 9.78 33.46 4.43
N GLY A 300 9.08 32.33 4.57
CA GLY A 300 9.26 31.42 5.71
C GLY A 300 10.68 30.85 5.77
N LEU A 301 11.24 30.45 4.62
CA LEU A 301 12.61 29.97 4.52
C LEU A 301 13.63 31.04 4.93
N LEU A 302 13.45 32.30 4.47
CA LEU A 302 14.29 33.43 4.92
C LEU A 302 14.17 33.69 6.43
N GLY A 303 13.01 33.38 7.01
CA GLY A 303 12.76 33.41 8.45
C GLY A 303 13.31 32.20 9.22
N GLY A 304 14.01 31.27 8.57
CA GLY A 304 14.61 30.09 9.19
C GLY A 304 13.73 28.84 9.23
N ASP A 305 12.53 28.87 8.65
CA ASP A 305 11.63 27.71 8.60
C ASP A 305 11.99 26.75 7.46
N LYS A 306 12.78 25.72 7.78
CA LYS A 306 13.20 24.69 6.83
C LYS A 306 12.04 23.83 6.29
N ILE A 307 10.87 23.82 6.92
CA ILE A 307 9.69 23.12 6.38
C ILE A 307 9.27 23.74 5.04
N CYS A 308 9.66 24.99 4.78
CA CYS A 308 9.42 25.65 3.50
C CYS A 308 10.21 25.05 2.32
N GLU A 309 11.32 24.35 2.57
CA GLU A 309 12.15 23.75 1.51
C GLU A 309 11.37 22.75 0.63
N PRO A 310 10.75 21.68 1.18
CA PRO A 310 9.92 20.77 0.38
C PRO A 310 8.69 21.45 -0.23
N ILE A 311 8.14 22.48 0.41
CA ILE A 311 6.99 23.24 -0.12
C ILE A 311 7.39 24.00 -1.40
N ILE A 312 8.58 24.62 -1.43
CA ILE A 312 9.12 25.31 -2.62
C ILE A 312 9.29 24.31 -3.77
N VAL A 313 9.85 23.13 -3.50
CA VAL A 313 10.03 22.08 -4.51
C VAL A 313 8.68 21.63 -5.06
N GLN A 314 7.72 21.30 -4.20
CA GLN A 314 6.37 20.90 -4.63
C GLN A 314 5.68 21.99 -5.45
N ASN A 315 5.83 23.26 -5.04
CA ASN A 315 5.20 24.39 -5.71
C ASN A 315 5.74 24.60 -7.13
N TYR A 316 7.06 24.47 -7.36
CA TYR A 316 7.60 24.49 -8.73
C TYR A 316 7.02 23.36 -9.59
N GLY A 317 6.88 22.15 -9.04
CA GLY A 317 6.29 21.03 -9.77
C GLY A 317 4.82 21.25 -10.16
N LEU A 318 4.01 21.83 -9.28
CA LEU A 318 2.62 22.17 -9.59
C LEU A 318 2.53 23.32 -10.60
N GLN A 319 3.39 24.34 -10.50
CA GLN A 319 3.43 25.40 -11.52
C GLN A 319 3.80 24.82 -12.88
N ALA A 320 4.81 23.95 -12.94
CA ALA A 320 5.20 23.27 -14.17
C ALA A 320 4.06 22.45 -14.76
N SER A 321 3.33 21.73 -13.91
CA SER A 321 2.18 20.91 -14.30
C SER A 321 1.01 21.75 -14.82
N SER A 322 0.74 22.90 -14.19
CA SER A 322 -0.22 23.90 -14.69
C SER A 322 0.16 24.37 -16.10
N LYS A 323 1.41 24.79 -16.30
CA LYS A 323 1.90 25.21 -17.62
C LYS A 323 1.85 24.08 -18.65
N GLN A 324 2.14 22.85 -18.25
CA GLN A 324 2.02 21.69 -19.13
C GLN A 324 0.57 21.46 -19.59
N LEU A 325 -0.39 21.49 -18.66
CA LEU A 325 -1.81 21.31 -18.96
C LEU A 325 -2.37 22.45 -19.81
N GLN A 326 -1.86 23.66 -19.64
CA GLN A 326 -2.11 24.83 -20.50
C GLN A 326 -1.36 24.78 -21.84
N LYS A 327 -0.67 23.68 -22.17
CA LYS A 327 0.13 23.47 -23.40
C LYS A 327 1.35 24.40 -23.54
N GLN A 328 1.73 25.12 -22.49
CA GLN A 328 2.92 25.98 -22.40
C GLN A 328 4.17 25.13 -22.08
N LYS A 329 4.50 24.21 -22.99
CA LYS A 329 5.54 23.18 -22.78
C LYS A 329 6.91 23.73 -22.41
N ASN A 330 7.35 24.84 -23.03
CA ASN A 330 8.68 25.40 -22.77
C ASN A 330 8.78 25.98 -21.36
N GLU A 331 7.72 26.64 -20.87
CA GLU A 331 7.64 27.16 -19.51
C GLU A 331 7.56 26.03 -18.49
N ALA A 332 6.75 25.00 -18.77
CA ALA A 332 6.67 23.80 -17.94
C ALA A 332 8.05 23.15 -17.75
N VAL A 333 8.81 22.95 -18.83
CA VAL A 333 10.17 22.39 -18.78
C VAL A 333 11.09 23.26 -17.91
N THR A 334 11.04 24.58 -18.08
CA THR A 334 11.85 25.50 -17.27
C THR A 334 11.52 25.39 -15.79
N LEU A 335 10.24 25.26 -15.44
CA LEU A 335 9.79 25.13 -14.06
C LEU A 335 10.14 23.76 -13.46
N PHE A 336 10.01 22.66 -14.21
CA PHE A 336 10.48 21.35 -13.78
C PHE A 336 12.00 21.32 -13.56
N CYS A 337 12.80 21.98 -14.41
CA CYS A 337 14.23 22.12 -14.17
C CYS A 337 14.51 22.91 -12.88
N LYS A 338 13.77 24.00 -12.62
CA LYS A 338 13.88 24.76 -11.35
C LYS A 338 13.48 23.92 -10.14
N GLN A 339 12.47 23.06 -10.26
CA GLN A 339 12.11 22.10 -9.23
C GLN A 339 13.28 21.17 -8.92
N ALA A 340 13.93 20.63 -9.95
CA ALA A 340 15.07 19.74 -9.78
C ALA A 340 16.26 20.44 -9.11
N ASP A 341 16.62 21.65 -9.58
CA ASP A 341 17.72 22.42 -9.01
C ASP A 341 17.44 22.78 -7.53
N ALA A 342 16.20 23.16 -7.20
CA ALA A 342 15.77 23.40 -5.81
C ALA A 342 15.81 22.12 -4.96
N ALA A 343 15.38 20.98 -5.50
CA ALA A 343 15.43 19.70 -4.79
C ALA A 343 16.88 19.32 -4.43
N ILE A 344 17.83 19.56 -5.34
CA ILE A 344 19.25 19.34 -5.05
C ILE A 344 19.74 20.28 -3.96
N GLN A 345 19.42 21.57 -4.07
CA GLN A 345 19.81 22.58 -3.09
C GLN A 345 19.34 22.22 -1.67
N TYR A 346 18.16 21.61 -1.53
CA TYR A 346 17.56 21.26 -0.25
C TYR A 346 17.76 19.78 0.15
N ASN A 347 18.73 19.09 -0.44
CA ASN A 347 19.05 17.69 -0.13
C ASN A 347 17.89 16.69 -0.38
N LEU A 348 16.99 16.99 -1.30
CA LEU A 348 15.89 16.15 -1.78
C LEU A 348 16.25 15.50 -3.13
N GLY A 349 17.48 15.01 -3.27
CA GLY A 349 18.08 14.59 -4.54
C GLY A 349 17.26 13.57 -5.36
N ALA A 350 16.63 12.61 -4.70
CA ALA A 350 15.76 11.64 -5.38
C ALA A 350 14.58 12.31 -6.13
N GLN A 351 14.05 13.42 -5.61
CA GLN A 351 12.96 14.16 -6.24
C GLN A 351 13.44 14.93 -7.48
N ALA A 352 14.73 15.30 -7.56
CA ALA A 352 15.29 15.98 -8.72
C ALA A 352 15.25 15.10 -9.97
N LEU A 353 15.48 13.78 -9.82
CA LEU A 353 15.36 12.82 -10.91
C LEU A 353 13.95 12.79 -11.50
N SER A 354 12.94 12.76 -10.64
CA SER A 354 11.53 12.77 -11.07
C SER A 354 11.17 14.07 -11.78
N ALA A 355 11.66 15.21 -11.28
CA ALA A 355 11.43 16.51 -11.90
C ALA A 355 12.07 16.60 -13.30
N TRP A 356 13.31 16.15 -13.49
CA TRP A 356 13.91 16.11 -14.82
C TRP A 356 13.25 15.11 -15.75
N TRP A 357 12.83 13.95 -15.22
CA TRP A 357 12.08 12.95 -15.99
C TRP A 357 10.79 13.54 -16.59
N LEU A 358 10.04 14.29 -15.77
CA LEU A 358 8.86 15.04 -16.24
C LEU A 358 9.26 16.12 -17.25
N ALA A 359 10.32 16.89 -16.98
CA ALA A 359 10.80 17.95 -17.87
C ALA A 359 11.10 17.43 -19.29
N TYR A 360 11.94 16.40 -19.40
CA TYR A 360 12.34 15.91 -20.72
C TYR A 360 11.20 15.16 -21.40
N SER A 361 10.29 14.51 -20.64
CA SER A 361 9.12 13.83 -21.21
C SER A 361 8.17 14.80 -21.92
N VAL A 362 8.05 16.03 -21.41
CA VAL A 362 7.24 17.09 -22.04
C VAL A 362 7.83 17.56 -23.37
N ILE A 363 9.16 17.59 -23.49
CA ILE A 363 9.86 18.19 -24.64
C ILE A 363 10.42 17.18 -25.66
N LYS A 364 10.46 15.88 -25.31
CA LYS A 364 11.05 14.78 -26.11
C LYS A 364 10.70 14.81 -27.61
N LYS A 365 9.45 15.13 -27.94
CA LYS A 365 8.95 15.18 -29.34
C LYS A 365 9.09 16.55 -30.03
N LYS A 366 9.51 17.59 -29.32
CA LYS A 366 9.51 18.99 -29.79
C LYS A 366 10.90 19.58 -29.94
N ASP A 367 11.80 19.28 -29.02
CA ASP A 367 13.16 19.82 -29.01
C ASP A 367 14.12 18.71 -28.58
N LYS A 368 14.73 18.07 -29.58
CA LYS A 368 15.64 16.94 -29.38
C LYS A 368 16.91 17.38 -28.64
N ALA A 369 17.45 18.54 -28.94
CA ALA A 369 18.67 19.03 -28.30
C ALA A 369 18.45 19.30 -26.81
N LYS A 370 17.34 19.97 -26.46
CA LYS A 370 16.98 20.22 -25.06
C LYS A 370 16.61 18.94 -24.31
N TYR A 371 15.93 18.01 -24.96
CA TYR A 371 15.66 16.68 -24.42
C TYR A 371 16.96 15.95 -24.06
N GLU A 372 17.92 15.87 -24.99
CA GLU A 372 19.20 15.18 -24.76
C GLU A 372 19.99 15.82 -23.60
N LEU A 373 20.05 17.15 -23.56
CA LEU A 373 20.73 17.89 -22.50
C LEU A 373 20.18 17.56 -21.11
N ILE A 374 18.85 17.51 -20.97
CA ILE A 374 18.20 17.24 -19.67
C ILE A 374 18.40 15.77 -19.27
N VAL A 375 18.27 14.82 -20.20
CA VAL A 375 18.47 13.39 -19.91
C VAL A 375 19.89 13.12 -19.43
N VAL A 376 20.91 13.65 -20.13
CA VAL A 376 22.32 13.47 -19.75
C VAL A 376 22.60 14.12 -18.39
N LYS A 377 22.08 15.32 -18.13
CA LYS A 377 22.20 15.98 -16.81
C LYS A 377 21.58 15.11 -15.70
N ALA A 378 20.39 14.57 -15.93
CA ALA A 378 19.68 13.75 -14.96
C ALA A 378 20.41 12.42 -14.69
N TYR A 379 20.94 11.78 -15.74
CA TYR A 379 21.71 10.55 -15.63
C TYR A 379 22.97 10.76 -14.78
N HIS A 380 23.79 11.77 -15.10
CA HIS A 380 25.02 12.04 -14.35
C HIS A 380 24.77 12.33 -12.87
N TYR A 381 23.74 13.13 -12.57
CA TYR A 381 23.36 13.35 -11.18
C TYR A 381 22.87 12.05 -10.52
N GLY A 382 22.03 11.28 -11.19
CA GLY A 382 21.53 9.99 -10.68
C GLY A 382 22.65 9.02 -10.33
N THR A 383 23.69 8.91 -11.16
CA THR A 383 24.86 8.06 -10.87
C THR A 383 25.67 8.50 -9.65
N SER A 384 25.50 9.73 -9.17
CA SER A 384 26.15 10.21 -7.95
C SER A 384 25.40 9.84 -6.67
N LEU A 385 24.16 9.32 -6.76
CA LEU A 385 23.34 8.97 -5.61
C LEU A 385 23.57 7.50 -5.16
N PRO A 386 23.32 7.19 -3.87
CA PRO A 386 23.39 5.81 -3.38
C PRO A 386 22.42 4.86 -4.11
N LYS A 387 22.87 3.64 -4.42
CA LYS A 387 22.10 2.66 -5.23
C LYS A 387 20.79 2.23 -4.57
N ASP A 388 20.75 2.17 -3.24
CA ASP A 388 19.55 1.87 -2.44
C ASP A 388 18.46 2.92 -2.65
N VAL A 389 18.84 4.20 -2.75
CA VAL A 389 17.91 5.29 -3.07
C VAL A 389 17.38 5.14 -4.49
N LEU A 390 18.26 4.83 -5.45
CA LEU A 390 17.92 4.79 -6.87
C LEU A 390 16.88 3.72 -7.24
N LYS A 391 16.86 2.58 -6.54
CA LYS A 391 15.88 1.50 -6.78
C LYS A 391 14.42 1.95 -6.63
N ALA A 392 14.16 3.00 -5.85
CA ALA A 392 12.84 3.56 -5.63
C ALA A 392 12.51 4.77 -6.54
N THR A 393 13.35 5.04 -7.55
CA THR A 393 13.22 6.25 -8.40
C THR A 393 12.99 5.90 -9.88
N CYS A 394 12.81 6.93 -10.70
CA CYS A 394 12.74 6.80 -12.17
C CYS A 394 14.12 6.64 -12.85
N MET A 395 15.17 6.31 -12.10
CA MET A 395 16.53 6.18 -12.64
C MET A 395 16.60 5.17 -13.79
N ASN A 396 15.85 4.08 -13.71
CA ASN A 396 15.77 3.10 -14.78
C ASN A 396 15.32 3.71 -16.11
N PHE A 397 14.27 4.53 -16.12
CA PHE A 397 13.81 5.23 -17.33
C PHE A 397 14.83 6.24 -17.83
N ILE A 398 15.48 6.98 -16.92
CA ILE A 398 16.53 7.96 -17.25
C ILE A 398 17.72 7.26 -17.91
N SER A 399 18.21 6.17 -17.32
CA SER A 399 19.32 5.37 -17.87
C SER A 399 18.97 4.79 -19.24
N ALA A 400 17.75 4.26 -19.42
CA ALA A 400 17.31 3.75 -20.72
C ALA A 400 17.27 4.85 -21.79
N ASP A 401 16.73 6.02 -21.46
CA ASP A 401 16.69 7.15 -22.39
C ASP A 401 18.11 7.69 -22.68
N CYS A 402 19.00 7.70 -21.69
CA CYS A 402 20.41 8.08 -21.85
C CYS A 402 21.15 7.09 -22.75
N TYR A 403 20.96 5.79 -22.53
CA TYR A 403 21.52 4.73 -23.35
C TYR A 403 21.13 4.91 -24.82
N THR A 404 19.84 5.09 -25.11
CA THR A 404 19.36 5.31 -26.48
C THR A 404 19.99 6.57 -27.12
N ILE A 405 20.26 7.62 -26.36
CA ILE A 405 20.93 8.82 -26.88
C ILE A 405 22.38 8.50 -27.30
N HIS A 406 23.14 7.83 -26.45
CA HIS A 406 24.54 7.48 -26.72
C HIS A 406 24.67 6.40 -27.82
N GLU A 407 23.75 5.44 -27.87
CA GLU A 407 23.65 4.44 -28.93
C GLU A 407 23.45 5.11 -30.31
N ASN A 408 22.52 6.06 -30.39
CA ASN A 408 22.29 6.83 -31.62
C ASN A 408 23.50 7.67 -32.05
N LYS A 409 24.35 8.07 -31.09
CA LYS A 409 25.61 8.79 -31.34
C LYS A 409 26.81 7.86 -31.57
N ARG A 410 26.60 6.54 -31.56
CA ARG A 410 27.64 5.50 -31.67
C ARG A 410 28.72 5.58 -30.58
N ASP A 411 28.35 6.08 -29.40
CA ASP A 411 29.22 6.12 -28.23
C ASP A 411 29.08 4.83 -27.43
N LEU A 412 29.76 3.78 -27.91
CA LEU A 412 29.66 2.42 -27.37
C LEU A 412 30.21 2.33 -25.94
N LYS A 413 31.23 3.12 -25.60
CA LYS A 413 31.84 3.11 -24.27
C LYS A 413 30.85 3.55 -23.20
N THR A 414 30.18 4.68 -23.42
CA THR A 414 29.15 5.16 -22.48
C THR A 414 27.97 4.19 -22.41
N CYS A 415 27.63 3.53 -23.52
CA CYS A 415 26.60 2.49 -23.53
C CYS A 415 26.98 1.29 -22.64
N GLU A 416 28.24 0.85 -22.68
CA GLU A 416 28.76 -0.22 -21.82
C GLU A 416 28.72 0.20 -20.34
N ASP A 417 29.16 1.42 -20.01
CA ASP A 417 29.14 1.96 -18.65
C ASP A 417 27.71 2.00 -18.07
N ILE A 418 26.73 2.44 -18.89
CA ILE A 418 25.30 2.44 -18.49
C ILE A 418 24.79 1.01 -18.27
N ASP A 419 25.19 0.06 -19.13
CA ASP A 419 24.74 -1.33 -19.01
C ASP A 419 25.27 -1.99 -17.73
N ILE A 420 26.54 -1.78 -17.39
CA ILE A 420 27.14 -2.24 -16.13
C ILE A 420 26.38 -1.67 -14.94
N PHE A 421 26.17 -0.35 -14.92
CA PHE A 421 25.44 0.33 -13.86
C PHE A 421 24.02 -0.21 -13.69
N MET A 422 23.29 -0.41 -14.79
CA MET A 422 21.92 -0.90 -14.75
C MET A 422 21.80 -2.37 -14.36
N ARG A 423 22.78 -3.21 -14.73
CA ARG A 423 22.82 -4.61 -14.26
C ARG A 423 22.96 -4.71 -12.75
N GLU A 424 23.74 -3.82 -12.15
CA GLU A 424 23.88 -3.75 -10.68
C GLU A 424 22.61 -3.21 -9.99
N LEU A 425 21.89 -2.31 -10.65
CA LEU A 425 20.70 -1.65 -10.09
C LEU A 425 19.42 -2.50 -10.23
N ASP A 426 19.12 -2.94 -11.46
CA ASP A 426 17.84 -3.55 -11.87
C ASP A 426 18.00 -4.98 -12.44
N GLY A 427 19.23 -5.53 -12.43
CA GLY A 427 19.53 -6.90 -12.87
C GLY A 427 19.81 -7.05 -14.36
N VAL A 428 20.15 -8.28 -14.79
CA VAL A 428 20.58 -8.56 -16.17
C VAL A 428 19.48 -8.31 -17.22
N THR A 429 18.21 -8.46 -16.83
CA THR A 429 17.04 -8.26 -17.70
C THR A 429 16.47 -6.84 -17.64
N TRP A 430 17.24 -5.85 -17.15
CA TRP A 430 16.76 -4.48 -16.93
C TRP A 430 16.09 -3.85 -18.17
N ARG A 431 16.58 -4.16 -19.38
CA ARG A 431 16.02 -3.64 -20.64
C ARG A 431 14.61 -4.14 -20.92
N GLU A 432 14.39 -5.44 -20.74
CA GLU A 432 13.07 -6.09 -20.92
C GLU A 432 12.08 -5.55 -19.88
N ASN A 433 12.52 -5.47 -18.62
CA ASN A 433 11.72 -4.95 -17.51
C ASN A 433 11.25 -3.51 -17.76
N ILE A 434 12.08 -2.65 -18.33
CA ILE A 434 11.71 -1.27 -18.63
C ILE A 434 10.69 -1.20 -19.76
N GLU A 435 10.84 -2.03 -20.79
CA GLU A 435 9.93 -2.05 -21.92
C GLU A 435 8.54 -2.55 -21.50
N GLU A 436 8.47 -3.56 -20.63
CA GLU A 436 7.22 -4.00 -20.00
C GLU A 436 6.59 -2.88 -19.18
N LYS A 437 7.37 -2.22 -18.30
CA LYS A 437 6.89 -1.07 -17.51
C LYS A 437 6.36 0.07 -18.39
N ARG A 438 7.02 0.35 -19.52
CA ARG A 438 6.55 1.36 -20.50
C ARG A 438 5.22 0.97 -21.10
N LYS A 439 5.05 -0.29 -21.53
CA LYS A 439 3.79 -0.82 -22.06
C LYS A 439 2.68 -0.79 -21.03
N GLU A 440 2.95 -1.13 -19.78
CA GLU A 440 1.98 -1.03 -18.68
C GLU A 440 1.55 0.43 -18.44
N MET A 441 2.50 1.37 -18.43
CA MET A 441 2.17 2.79 -18.30
C MET A 441 1.32 3.31 -19.46
N GLU A 442 1.57 2.84 -20.69
CA GLU A 442 0.75 3.20 -21.84
C GLU A 442 -0.66 2.60 -21.77
N LYS A 443 -0.81 1.37 -21.28
CA LYS A 443 -2.12 0.78 -20.99
C LYS A 443 -2.88 1.56 -19.90
N ARG A 444 -2.16 2.07 -18.88
CA ARG A 444 -2.73 2.89 -17.78
C ARG A 444 -2.99 4.36 -18.17
N LYS A 445 -2.50 4.86 -19.32
CA LYS A 445 -2.75 6.25 -19.79
C LYS A 445 -4.23 6.54 -20.10
N LEU A 446 -5.13 5.56 -20.04
CA LEU A 446 -6.58 5.77 -19.97
C LEU A 446 -7.06 6.38 -18.64
N THR A 447 -6.18 6.54 -17.64
CA THR A 447 -6.50 7.14 -16.32
C THR A 447 -5.41 8.12 -15.85
N LEU A 448 -5.09 9.14 -16.67
CA LEU A 448 -4.05 10.16 -16.44
C LEU A 448 -4.25 11.08 -15.20
N LEU A 449 -5.19 10.79 -14.30
CA LEU A 449 -5.47 11.59 -13.10
C LEU A 449 -4.74 11.11 -11.84
N ASN A 450 -4.11 9.94 -11.83
CA ASN A 450 -3.56 9.33 -10.60
C ASN A 450 -2.11 9.70 -10.26
N TRP A 451 -1.56 10.78 -10.82
CA TRP A 451 -0.16 11.19 -10.59
C TRP A 451 -0.01 12.54 -9.88
N PHE A 452 -1.09 13.04 -9.27
CA PHE A 452 -1.05 14.19 -8.34
C PHE A 452 -1.71 13.84 -7.02
#